data_AF-A0A1Y2I8C8-F1
#
_entry.id   AF-A0A1Y2I8C8-F1
#
_cell.length_a   1.000
_cell.length_b   1.000
_cell.length_c   1.000
_cell.angle_alpha   90.00
_cell.angle_beta   90.00
_cell.angle_gamma   90.00
#
_symmetry.space_group_name_H-M   'P 1'
#
loop_
_entity.id
_entity.type
_entity.pdbx_description
1 polymer ?
#
loop_
_entity_poly.entity_id
_entity_poly.type
_entity_poly.pdbx_seq_one_letter_code
_entity_poly.pdbx_strand_id
1 'polypeptide(L)'
;MSAFEHREVRMVVALIEDLELPHPSIPLLVSFVMEAVDPVFAANYIRDRLSSGEARAAVDDWVYIVRCMSENGVPPPSPDDSARSAISRRDGGKCCITGKPGTFSDPLVVVPILPCPSGWVTDQERIVNMLGAFFGGGYRDWWLFVAQHPQQVPPNCNHWLVRKSAARAFAKGLVRLDRMQRSMVEYQVNQVFIGPGRPIEVQGCCALLGDHSRTGIEKVDPRFVGTHARLCSSVQYIELAKEIASEILSESSQPSGRRPTWHIKPYAWKCAAFLSQLLPTRMFLSIWLLFPQKLRIAAYDVLIKAGKRMYGMYGIPDGTPGTYKLPFGLYVRYAGPIATCRNEFNALQLVHRHISIPAPKALDLVVKKSGTSGESERDHAYLITTRLPGQPLAYCQDLLSDADCKRIATQMQDYLAQLRTIPKTVNPDMAICNTLGEACRDPRLRGWEPMGPFPDEAAFSAMMRFPDDPARRGHKIVFTHADLNPRNILVDRVVQPDGSLGWQVTGIVDWETAGYYPEYWDYTKALYEGFRWTRRYTRLVKEIFSALGDYSKELHVETESWAMADGV
;
A
#
# COMPACT_ATOMS: atom_id res chain seq x y z
N MET A 1 6.89 -21.71 9.87
CA MET A 1 7.94 -20.69 10.09
C MET A 1 7.88 -19.76 8.90
N SER A 2 7.62 -18.47 9.15
CA SER A 2 7.67 -17.45 8.10
C SER A 2 9.08 -17.39 7.51
N ALA A 3 9.24 -17.23 6.20
CA ALA A 3 10.55 -17.11 5.56
C ALA A 3 11.40 -15.99 6.18
N PHE A 4 10.75 -14.94 6.70
CA PHE A 4 11.38 -13.82 7.42
C PHE A 4 11.96 -14.19 8.80
N GLU A 5 11.66 -15.37 9.35
CA GLU A 5 12.21 -15.82 10.64
C GLU A 5 13.70 -16.21 10.51
N HIS A 6 14.14 -16.61 9.30
CA HIS A 6 15.53 -16.99 9.04
C HIS A 6 16.43 -15.76 8.90
N ARG A 7 17.53 -15.74 9.67
CA ARG A 7 18.50 -14.64 9.67
C ARG A 7 19.14 -14.44 8.31
N GLU A 8 19.47 -15.54 7.63
CA GLU A 8 20.10 -15.56 6.32
C GLU A 8 19.22 -14.87 5.27
N VAL A 9 17.92 -15.17 5.26
CA VAL A 9 16.94 -14.54 4.36
C VAL A 9 16.89 -13.03 4.61
N ARG A 10 16.80 -12.60 5.87
CA ARG A 10 16.79 -11.17 6.22
C ARG A 10 18.05 -10.44 5.75
N MET A 11 19.22 -11.06 5.89
CA MET A 11 20.48 -10.49 5.45
C MET A 11 20.55 -10.33 3.92
N VAL A 12 20.10 -11.34 3.17
CA VAL A 12 20.10 -11.26 1.70
C VAL A 12 19.06 -10.28 1.18
N VAL A 13 17.86 -10.25 1.76
CA VAL A 13 16.85 -9.24 1.43
C VAL A 13 17.39 -7.83 1.67
N ALA A 14 18.05 -7.60 2.81
CA ALA A 14 18.73 -6.34 3.08
C ALA A 14 19.77 -5.96 2.00
N LEU A 15 20.59 -6.92 1.56
CA LEU A 15 21.56 -6.71 0.47
C LEU A 15 20.87 -6.37 -0.85
N ILE A 16 19.76 -7.05 -1.18
CA ILE A 16 18.96 -6.76 -2.37
C ILE A 16 18.40 -5.34 -2.32
N GLU A 17 17.85 -4.91 -1.17
CA GLU A 17 17.25 -3.57 -1.01
C GLU A 17 18.25 -2.41 -1.14
N ASP A 18 19.54 -2.68 -0.96
CA ASP A 18 20.65 -1.73 -1.09
C ASP A 18 21.19 -1.63 -2.54
N LEU A 19 20.73 -2.48 -3.47
CA LEU A 19 21.16 -2.41 -4.86
C LEU A 19 20.58 -1.17 -5.57
N GLU A 20 21.39 -0.58 -6.45
CA GLU A 20 20.99 0.51 -7.34
C GLU A 20 20.44 -0.04 -8.66
N LEU A 21 19.26 -0.64 -8.60
CA LEU A 21 18.53 -1.14 -9.78
C LEU A 21 17.23 -0.38 -10.00
N PRO A 22 16.79 -0.21 -11.26
CA PRO A 22 15.54 0.48 -11.57
C PRO A 22 14.36 -0.29 -10.96
N HIS A 23 13.40 0.42 -10.39
CA HIS A 23 12.20 -0.21 -9.82
C HIS A 23 11.25 -0.70 -10.92
N PRO A 24 10.66 -1.92 -10.84
CA PRO A 24 10.58 -2.82 -9.68
C PRO A 24 11.58 -4.00 -9.66
N SER A 25 12.84 -3.83 -10.07
CA SER A 25 13.85 -4.90 -10.03
C SER A 25 14.11 -5.45 -8.62
N ILE A 26 14.17 -4.56 -7.62
CA ILE A 26 14.38 -4.92 -6.21
C ILE A 26 13.27 -5.86 -5.69
N PRO A 27 11.97 -5.46 -5.73
CA PRO A 27 10.92 -6.33 -5.22
C PRO A 27 10.71 -7.60 -6.07
N LEU A 28 11.14 -7.64 -7.33
CA LEU A 28 11.20 -8.87 -8.13
C LEU A 28 12.17 -9.90 -7.53
N LEU A 29 13.39 -9.49 -7.17
CA LEU A 29 14.38 -10.36 -6.51
C LEU A 29 13.96 -10.73 -5.08
N VAL A 30 13.36 -9.80 -4.34
CA VAL A 30 12.79 -10.12 -3.01
C VAL A 30 11.69 -11.16 -3.15
N SER A 31 10.80 -11.03 -4.14
CA SER A 31 9.74 -12.03 -4.42
C SER A 31 10.34 -13.40 -4.77
N PHE A 32 11.43 -13.45 -5.54
CA PHE A 32 12.15 -14.70 -5.81
C PHE A 32 12.59 -15.41 -4.53
N VAL A 33 13.23 -14.68 -3.61
CA VAL A 33 13.72 -15.26 -2.35
C VAL A 33 12.56 -15.66 -1.43
N MET A 34 11.59 -14.77 -1.27
CA MET A 34 10.51 -14.94 -0.29
C MET A 34 9.48 -16.00 -0.67
N GLU A 35 9.25 -16.18 -1.97
CA GLU A 35 8.23 -17.11 -2.49
C GLU A 35 8.81 -18.46 -2.95
N ALA A 36 10.13 -18.65 -2.84
CA ALA A 36 10.77 -19.92 -3.13
C ALA A 36 10.26 -21.05 -2.21
N VAL A 37 10.37 -22.28 -2.70
CA VAL A 37 10.06 -23.50 -1.91
C VAL A 37 10.98 -23.62 -0.70
N ASP A 38 12.26 -23.29 -0.88
CA ASP A 38 13.25 -23.12 0.19
C ASP A 38 13.84 -21.70 0.12
N PRO A 39 13.30 -20.76 0.93
CA PRO A 39 13.78 -19.38 0.95
C PRO A 39 15.24 -19.23 1.34
N VAL A 40 15.79 -20.13 2.17
CA VAL A 40 17.20 -20.07 2.59
C VAL A 40 18.12 -20.45 1.44
N PHE A 41 17.77 -21.52 0.71
CA PHE A 41 18.52 -21.92 -0.48
C PHE A 41 18.45 -20.84 -1.56
N ALA A 42 17.26 -20.30 -1.84
CA ALA A 42 17.08 -19.21 -2.80
C ALA A 42 17.85 -17.94 -2.40
N ALA A 43 17.87 -17.58 -1.11
CA ALA A 43 18.65 -16.46 -0.59
C ALA A 43 20.15 -16.67 -0.83
N ASN A 44 20.69 -17.86 -0.53
CA ASN A 44 22.10 -18.17 -0.78
C ASN A 44 22.42 -18.10 -2.28
N TYR A 45 21.57 -18.65 -3.15
CA TYR A 45 21.74 -18.55 -4.60
C TYR A 45 21.81 -17.10 -5.08
N ILE A 46 20.90 -16.23 -4.63
CA ILE A 46 20.95 -14.80 -4.99
C ILE A 46 22.19 -14.14 -4.43
N ARG A 47 22.56 -14.39 -3.17
CA ARG A 47 23.78 -13.84 -2.57
C ARG A 47 25.01 -14.14 -3.41
N ASP A 48 25.15 -15.37 -3.88
CA ASP A 48 26.31 -15.80 -4.67
C ASP A 48 26.33 -15.11 -6.06
N ARG A 49 25.16 -14.95 -6.70
CA ARG A 49 25.00 -14.13 -7.92
C ARG A 49 25.37 -12.66 -7.68
N LEU A 50 24.93 -12.08 -6.56
CA LEU A 50 25.23 -10.70 -6.19
C LEU A 50 26.74 -10.50 -5.94
N SER A 51 27.39 -11.43 -5.24
CA SER A 51 28.85 -11.37 -5.02
C SER A 51 29.66 -11.47 -6.30
N SER A 52 29.07 -12.05 -7.36
CA SER A 52 29.68 -12.16 -8.68
C SER A 52 29.39 -10.94 -9.58
N GLY A 53 28.70 -9.92 -9.07
CA GLY A 53 28.32 -8.73 -9.84
C GLY A 53 27.16 -8.94 -10.81
N GLU A 54 26.42 -10.04 -10.68
CA GLU A 54 25.37 -10.45 -11.63
C GLU A 54 23.96 -9.99 -11.23
N ALA A 55 23.86 -8.91 -10.47
CA ALA A 55 22.58 -8.41 -9.95
C ALA A 55 21.56 -8.15 -11.07
N ARG A 56 21.99 -7.50 -12.16
CA ARG A 56 21.12 -7.21 -13.31
C ARG A 56 20.73 -8.49 -14.05
N ALA A 57 21.70 -9.36 -14.33
CA ALA A 57 21.45 -10.64 -15.00
C ALA A 57 20.49 -11.55 -14.20
N ALA A 58 20.55 -11.54 -12.87
CA ALA A 58 19.62 -12.27 -12.02
C ALA A 58 18.17 -11.74 -12.15
N VAL A 59 18.00 -10.43 -12.30
CA VAL A 59 16.68 -9.83 -12.59
C VAL A 59 16.21 -10.26 -13.97
N ASP A 60 17.06 -10.19 -14.99
CA ASP A 60 16.70 -10.53 -16.36
C ASP A 60 16.33 -12.01 -16.50
N ASP A 61 17.08 -12.91 -15.86
CA ASP A 61 16.77 -14.35 -15.76
C ASP A 61 15.41 -14.58 -15.08
N TRP A 62 15.14 -13.88 -13.98
CA TRP A 62 13.87 -14.02 -13.26
C TRP A 62 12.68 -13.51 -14.06
N VAL A 63 12.83 -12.33 -14.68
CA VAL A 63 11.82 -11.74 -15.56
C VAL A 63 11.53 -12.69 -16.71
N TYR A 64 12.56 -13.27 -17.33
CA TYR A 64 12.40 -14.27 -18.39
C TYR A 64 11.59 -15.49 -17.92
N ILE A 65 11.97 -16.08 -16.78
CA ILE A 65 11.29 -17.26 -16.21
C ILE A 65 9.81 -16.98 -15.97
N VAL A 66 9.48 -15.84 -15.35
CA VAL A 66 8.09 -15.52 -15.02
C VAL A 66 7.29 -15.21 -16.30
N ARG A 67 7.86 -14.48 -17.27
CA ARG A 67 7.20 -14.16 -18.55
C ARG A 67 6.93 -15.40 -19.39
N CYS A 68 7.77 -16.45 -19.30
CA CYS A 68 7.48 -17.74 -19.93
C CYS A 68 6.18 -18.38 -19.43
N MET A 69 5.75 -18.06 -18.21
CA MET A 69 4.50 -18.54 -17.63
C MET A 69 3.34 -17.55 -17.84
N SER A 70 3.57 -16.25 -17.66
CA SER A 70 2.49 -15.25 -17.65
C SER A 70 2.12 -14.70 -19.02
N GLU A 71 3.06 -14.64 -19.97
CA GLU A 71 2.88 -14.00 -21.27
C GLU A 71 3.10 -14.96 -22.44
N ASN A 72 4.19 -15.72 -22.38
CA ASN A 72 4.66 -16.56 -23.48
C ASN A 72 4.27 -18.03 -23.28
N GLY A 73 3.43 -18.33 -22.29
CA GLY A 73 2.99 -19.67 -21.99
C GLY A 73 2.10 -20.23 -23.09
N VAL A 74 2.36 -21.45 -23.53
CA VAL A 74 1.54 -22.15 -24.52
C VAL A 74 0.33 -22.77 -23.81
N PRO A 75 -0.91 -22.47 -24.22
CA PRO A 75 -2.07 -23.11 -23.61
C PRO A 75 -2.00 -24.64 -23.78
N PRO A 76 -2.32 -25.43 -22.73
CA PRO A 76 -2.42 -26.88 -22.88
C PRO A 76 -3.55 -27.23 -23.86
N PRO A 77 -3.57 -28.48 -24.36
CA PRO A 77 -4.63 -28.96 -25.23
C PRO A 77 -6.02 -28.68 -24.63
N SER A 78 -6.91 -28.14 -25.44
CA SER A 78 -8.28 -27.87 -25.00
C SER A 78 -8.97 -29.20 -24.67
N PRO A 79 -9.65 -29.32 -23.51
CA PRO A 79 -10.41 -30.52 -23.19
C PRO A 79 -11.48 -30.78 -24.26
N ASP A 80 -11.82 -32.03 -24.51
CA ASP A 80 -13.02 -32.37 -25.28
C ASP A 80 -14.29 -32.17 -24.44
N ASP A 81 -15.47 -32.43 -25.00
CA ASP A 81 -16.75 -32.22 -24.31
C ASP A 81 -16.97 -33.19 -23.14
N SER A 82 -16.40 -34.40 -23.24
CA SER A 82 -16.42 -35.38 -22.17
C SER A 82 -15.59 -34.89 -20.97
N ALA A 83 -14.36 -34.44 -21.21
CA ALA A 83 -13.48 -33.87 -20.22
C ALA A 83 -14.04 -32.57 -19.62
N ARG A 84 -14.62 -31.67 -20.42
CA ARG A 84 -15.32 -30.48 -19.92
C ARG A 84 -16.44 -30.83 -18.95
N SER A 85 -17.22 -31.85 -19.28
CA SER A 85 -18.31 -32.34 -18.42
C SER A 85 -17.78 -32.98 -17.14
N ALA A 86 -16.68 -33.74 -17.22
CA ALA A 86 -16.02 -34.34 -16.05
C ALA A 86 -15.47 -33.27 -15.10
N ILE A 87 -14.75 -32.27 -15.62
CA ILE A 87 -14.23 -31.13 -14.84
C ILE A 87 -15.38 -30.38 -14.17
N SER A 88 -16.47 -30.11 -14.90
CA SER A 88 -17.62 -29.39 -14.34
C SER A 88 -18.30 -30.14 -13.19
N ARG A 89 -18.38 -31.48 -13.28
CA ARG A 89 -18.88 -32.34 -12.18
C ARG A 89 -17.92 -32.39 -11.01
N ARG A 90 -16.63 -32.55 -11.28
CA ARG A 90 -15.57 -32.55 -10.26
C ARG A 90 -15.60 -31.26 -9.44
N ASP A 91 -15.80 -30.12 -10.09
CA ASP A 91 -15.77 -28.79 -9.47
C ASP A 91 -17.14 -28.35 -8.92
N GLY A 92 -18.15 -29.23 -8.96
CA GLY A 92 -19.46 -29.00 -8.34
C GLY A 92 -20.30 -27.89 -8.99
N GLY A 93 -20.04 -27.54 -10.25
CA GLY A 93 -20.82 -26.54 -11.01
C GLY A 93 -20.73 -25.11 -10.46
N LYS A 94 -19.70 -24.80 -9.67
CA LYS A 94 -19.45 -23.46 -9.11
C LYS A 94 -18.03 -23.02 -9.43
N CYS A 95 -17.76 -21.73 -9.27
CA CYS A 95 -16.39 -21.22 -9.44
C CYS A 95 -15.48 -21.75 -8.33
N CYS A 96 -14.41 -22.46 -8.70
CA CYS A 96 -13.43 -22.99 -7.76
C CYS A 96 -12.76 -21.93 -6.88
N ILE A 97 -12.60 -20.71 -7.37
CA ILE A 97 -11.96 -19.60 -6.63
C ILE A 97 -12.96 -18.90 -5.71
N THR A 98 -14.13 -18.52 -6.24
CA THR A 98 -15.06 -17.64 -5.50
C THR A 98 -16.17 -18.39 -4.79
N GLY A 99 -16.37 -19.68 -5.05
CA GLY A 99 -17.51 -20.46 -4.54
C GLY A 99 -18.86 -20.07 -5.13
N LYS A 100 -18.92 -19.08 -6.04
CA LYS A 100 -20.16 -18.53 -6.59
C LYS A 100 -20.58 -19.25 -7.88
N PRO A 101 -21.89 -19.37 -8.17
CA PRO A 101 -22.39 -19.89 -9.45
C PRO A 101 -22.10 -18.91 -10.60
N GLY A 102 -22.18 -19.34 -11.86
CA GLY A 102 -22.07 -18.43 -13.00
C GLY A 102 -23.25 -17.46 -13.12
N THR A 103 -23.03 -16.30 -13.75
CA THR A 103 -24.09 -15.37 -14.16
C THR A 103 -23.98 -15.07 -15.66
N PHE A 104 -24.98 -14.43 -16.24
CA PHE A 104 -24.94 -14.00 -17.63
C PHE A 104 -23.74 -13.06 -17.93
N SER A 105 -23.43 -12.15 -17.01
CA SER A 105 -22.31 -11.21 -17.14
C SER A 105 -20.94 -11.78 -16.72
N ASP A 106 -20.94 -12.89 -15.98
CA ASP A 106 -19.74 -13.54 -15.47
C ASP A 106 -19.93 -15.08 -15.48
N PRO A 107 -19.90 -15.70 -16.68
CA PRO A 107 -20.20 -17.12 -16.83
C PRO A 107 -19.08 -18.00 -16.26
N LEU A 108 -19.42 -19.24 -15.95
CA LEU A 108 -18.43 -20.28 -15.64
C LEU A 108 -17.78 -20.75 -16.94
N VAL A 109 -16.47 -20.90 -16.91
CA VAL A 109 -15.63 -21.34 -18.01
C VAL A 109 -14.66 -22.40 -17.52
N VAL A 110 -14.40 -23.41 -18.35
CA VAL A 110 -13.32 -24.37 -18.13
C VAL A 110 -12.06 -23.80 -18.78
N VAL A 111 -11.06 -23.50 -17.97
CA VAL A 111 -9.79 -22.89 -18.41
C VAL A 111 -8.61 -23.61 -17.76
N PRO A 112 -7.39 -23.52 -18.32
CA PRO A 112 -6.21 -24.02 -17.64
C PRO A 112 -5.91 -23.19 -16.37
N ILE A 113 -5.28 -23.81 -15.38
CA ILE A 113 -4.77 -23.16 -14.17
C ILE A 113 -3.50 -22.40 -14.52
N LEU A 114 -2.56 -23.06 -15.19
CA LEU A 114 -1.35 -22.45 -15.73
C LEU A 114 -1.11 -22.92 -17.17
N PRO A 115 -0.60 -22.04 -18.05
CA PRO A 115 -0.11 -22.45 -19.35
C PRO A 115 1.21 -23.24 -19.22
N CYS A 116 1.64 -23.85 -20.31
CA CYS A 116 2.88 -24.58 -20.41
C CYS A 116 4.06 -23.63 -20.68
N PRO A 117 5.09 -23.55 -19.80
CA PRO A 117 6.22 -22.64 -19.97
C PRO A 117 7.31 -23.26 -20.86
N SER A 118 7.05 -23.37 -22.17
CA SER A 118 7.99 -24.02 -23.12
C SER A 118 9.40 -23.39 -23.10
N GLY A 119 9.51 -22.09 -22.84
CA GLY A 119 10.79 -21.38 -22.74
C GLY A 119 11.68 -21.79 -21.55
N TRP A 120 11.16 -22.59 -20.61
CA TRP A 120 11.98 -23.18 -19.53
C TRP A 120 12.82 -24.36 -20.01
N VAL A 121 12.46 -24.99 -21.13
CA VAL A 121 13.25 -26.03 -21.77
C VAL A 121 14.35 -25.35 -22.59
N THR A 122 15.51 -25.16 -21.98
CA THR A 122 16.62 -24.40 -22.56
C THR A 122 17.96 -24.98 -22.14
N ASP A 123 18.98 -24.83 -22.97
CA ASP A 123 20.37 -25.22 -22.67
C ASP A 123 21.08 -24.19 -21.77
N GLN A 124 20.41 -23.08 -21.43
CA GLN A 124 20.95 -22.05 -20.56
C GLN A 124 20.95 -22.50 -19.10
N GLU A 125 22.09 -22.98 -18.61
CA GLU A 125 22.25 -23.45 -17.22
C GLU A 125 21.79 -22.42 -16.17
N ARG A 126 21.99 -21.12 -16.42
CA ARG A 126 21.53 -20.04 -15.53
C ARG A 126 20.03 -20.10 -15.23
N ILE A 127 19.21 -20.40 -16.24
CA ILE A 127 17.75 -20.50 -16.12
C ILE A 127 17.36 -21.76 -15.35
N VAL A 128 17.98 -22.89 -15.70
CA VAL A 128 17.72 -24.19 -15.05
C VAL A 128 18.13 -24.17 -13.57
N ASN A 129 19.27 -23.53 -13.26
CA ASN A 129 19.76 -23.35 -11.90
C ASN A 129 18.85 -22.41 -11.10
N MET A 130 18.39 -21.31 -11.69
CA MET A 130 17.47 -20.39 -11.04
C MET A 130 16.09 -21.03 -10.77
N LEU A 131 15.57 -21.84 -11.70
CA LEU A 131 14.38 -22.66 -11.47
C LEU A 131 14.59 -23.67 -10.34
N GLY A 132 15.77 -24.30 -10.29
CA GLY A 132 16.15 -25.23 -9.23
C GLY A 132 16.24 -24.55 -7.86
N ALA A 133 16.77 -23.33 -7.81
CA ALA A 133 16.83 -22.54 -6.58
C ALA A 133 15.45 -22.08 -6.10
N PHE A 134 14.53 -21.78 -7.01
CA PHE A 134 13.18 -21.35 -6.66
C PHE A 134 12.25 -22.50 -6.27
N PHE A 135 12.22 -23.58 -7.05
CA PHE A 135 11.29 -24.69 -6.87
C PHE A 135 11.87 -25.91 -6.12
N GLY A 136 13.21 -26.01 -6.05
CA GLY A 136 13.90 -27.25 -5.67
C GLY A 136 14.00 -28.23 -6.84
N GLY A 137 14.94 -29.18 -6.76
CA GLY A 137 15.27 -30.10 -7.86
C GLY A 137 14.08 -30.91 -8.38
N GLY A 138 13.38 -31.64 -7.49
CA GLY A 138 12.27 -32.50 -7.92
C GLY A 138 11.08 -31.75 -8.54
N TYR A 139 10.81 -30.52 -8.08
CA TYR A 139 9.71 -29.71 -8.60
C TYR A 139 10.10 -29.02 -9.93
N ARG A 140 11.35 -28.55 -10.04
CA ARG A 140 11.94 -28.12 -11.33
C ARG A 140 11.83 -29.24 -12.36
N ASP A 141 12.32 -30.44 -12.05
CA ASP A 141 12.37 -31.56 -13.00
C ASP A 141 10.98 -31.98 -13.46
N TRP A 142 10.00 -31.95 -12.56
CA TRP A 142 8.60 -32.15 -12.94
C TRP A 142 8.09 -31.08 -13.92
N TRP A 143 8.39 -29.81 -13.69
CA TRP A 143 7.99 -28.74 -14.60
C TRP A 143 8.66 -28.85 -15.97
N LEU A 144 9.95 -29.21 -16.01
CA LEU A 144 10.66 -29.44 -17.27
C LEU A 144 10.05 -30.61 -18.05
N PHE A 145 9.66 -31.69 -17.37
CA PHE A 145 8.96 -32.80 -17.99
C PHE A 145 7.61 -32.37 -18.59
N VAL A 146 6.80 -31.62 -17.82
CA VAL A 146 5.51 -31.06 -18.28
C VAL A 146 5.72 -30.13 -19.48
N ALA A 147 6.76 -29.31 -19.45
CA ALA A 147 7.07 -28.36 -20.51
C ALA A 147 7.47 -29.04 -21.82
N GLN A 148 8.19 -30.16 -21.74
CA GLN A 148 8.56 -30.99 -22.90
C GLN A 148 7.39 -31.83 -23.42
N HIS A 149 6.49 -32.27 -22.54
CA HIS A 149 5.43 -33.23 -22.87
C HIS A 149 4.02 -32.74 -22.48
N PRO A 150 3.57 -31.56 -22.94
CA PRO A 150 2.29 -30.98 -22.51
C PRO A 150 1.08 -31.86 -22.83
N GLN A 151 1.18 -32.72 -23.86
CA GLN A 151 0.12 -33.65 -24.27
C GLN A 151 -0.07 -34.82 -23.28
N GLN A 152 0.92 -35.11 -22.43
CA GLN A 152 0.86 -36.19 -21.46
C GLN A 152 0.18 -35.77 -20.15
N VAL A 153 -0.12 -34.47 -19.97
CA VAL A 153 -0.84 -33.97 -18.79
C VAL A 153 -2.35 -34.12 -19.03
N PRO A 154 -3.06 -34.94 -18.24
CA PRO A 154 -4.50 -35.08 -18.38
C PRO A 154 -5.20 -33.72 -18.20
N PRO A 155 -6.23 -33.39 -19.02
CA PRO A 155 -6.92 -32.11 -18.90
C PRO A 155 -7.46 -31.85 -17.49
N ASN A 156 -7.91 -32.89 -16.78
CA ASN A 156 -8.39 -32.78 -15.40
C ASN A 156 -7.32 -32.22 -14.45
N CYS A 157 -6.04 -32.53 -14.63
CA CYS A 157 -4.99 -32.11 -13.70
C CYS A 157 -4.69 -30.60 -13.75
N ASN A 158 -4.86 -29.97 -14.91
CA ASN A 158 -4.51 -28.56 -15.14
C ASN A 158 -5.70 -27.69 -15.55
N HIS A 159 -6.93 -28.22 -15.65
CA HIS A 159 -8.12 -27.40 -15.92
C HIS A 159 -9.09 -27.40 -14.73
N TRP A 160 -9.85 -26.31 -14.64
CA TRP A 160 -10.83 -26.07 -13.59
C TRP A 160 -11.99 -25.20 -14.07
N LEU A 161 -13.09 -25.24 -13.33
CA LEU A 161 -14.29 -24.45 -13.56
C LEU A 161 -14.25 -23.16 -12.74
N VAL A 162 -14.16 -22.01 -13.42
CA VAL A 162 -14.08 -20.71 -12.76
C VAL A 162 -14.92 -19.66 -13.47
N ARG A 163 -15.31 -18.60 -12.75
CA ARG A 163 -15.90 -17.41 -13.35
C ARG A 163 -14.88 -16.71 -14.25
N LYS A 164 -15.32 -16.15 -15.37
CA LYS A 164 -14.45 -15.41 -16.31
C LYS A 164 -13.72 -14.23 -15.65
N SER A 165 -14.35 -13.57 -14.67
CA SER A 165 -13.71 -12.51 -13.87
C SER A 165 -12.62 -13.06 -12.95
N ALA A 166 -12.89 -14.17 -12.25
CA ALA A 166 -11.95 -14.82 -11.33
C ALA A 166 -10.74 -15.40 -12.08
N ALA A 167 -10.95 -16.00 -13.25
CA ALA A 167 -9.87 -16.47 -14.12
C ALA A 167 -8.90 -15.34 -14.51
N ARG A 168 -9.44 -14.17 -14.88
CA ARG A 168 -8.63 -12.98 -15.20
C ARG A 168 -7.87 -12.44 -13.99
N ALA A 169 -8.51 -12.41 -12.82
CA ALA A 169 -7.87 -11.97 -11.58
C ALA A 169 -6.74 -12.93 -11.18
N PHE A 170 -6.98 -14.24 -11.28
CA PHE A 170 -5.99 -15.28 -11.04
C PHE A 170 -4.81 -15.15 -12.02
N ALA A 171 -5.05 -15.09 -13.33
CA ALA A 171 -3.99 -14.95 -14.33
C ALA A 171 -3.09 -13.71 -14.11
N LYS A 172 -3.66 -12.63 -13.54
CA LYS A 172 -2.93 -11.40 -13.17
C LYS A 172 -2.23 -11.47 -11.80
N GLY A 173 -2.28 -12.59 -11.11
CA GLY A 173 -1.70 -12.76 -9.78
C GLY A 173 -2.43 -12.01 -8.66
N LEU A 174 -3.64 -11.49 -8.91
CA LEU A 174 -4.41 -10.71 -7.91
C LEU A 174 -5.03 -11.59 -6.81
N VAL A 175 -5.09 -12.89 -7.06
CA VAL A 175 -5.67 -13.88 -6.15
C VAL A 175 -4.72 -15.04 -6.06
N ARG A 176 -4.36 -15.41 -4.84
CA ARG A 176 -3.48 -16.50 -4.50
C ARG A 176 -4.26 -17.58 -3.76
N LEU A 177 -3.95 -18.84 -4.05
CA LEU A 177 -4.54 -20.00 -3.38
C LEU A 177 -3.46 -20.70 -2.56
N ASP A 178 -3.51 -20.54 -1.24
CA ASP A 178 -2.55 -21.16 -0.33
C ASP A 178 -3.11 -22.45 0.23
N ARG A 179 -2.39 -23.55 0.01
CA ARG A 179 -2.83 -24.88 0.48
C ARG A 179 -2.91 -24.88 2.01
N MET A 180 -4.07 -25.23 2.56
CA MET A 180 -4.23 -25.37 4.00
C MET A 180 -3.44 -26.58 4.50
N GLN A 181 -2.71 -26.42 5.60
CA GLN A 181 -1.89 -27.49 6.17
C GLN A 181 -2.77 -28.72 6.45
N ARG A 182 -2.30 -29.90 6.00
CA ARG A 182 -2.96 -31.23 6.08
C ARG A 182 -4.03 -31.54 5.03
N SER A 183 -4.43 -30.59 4.18
CA SER A 183 -5.39 -30.84 3.10
C SER A 183 -4.72 -30.84 1.72
N MET A 184 -5.12 -31.78 0.86
CA MET A 184 -4.70 -31.82 -0.55
C MET A 184 -5.66 -31.06 -1.48
N VAL A 185 -6.78 -30.58 -0.95
CA VAL A 185 -7.89 -30.02 -1.74
C VAL A 185 -8.42 -28.70 -1.21
N GLU A 186 -8.09 -28.31 0.02
CA GLU A 186 -8.54 -27.05 0.62
C GLU A 186 -7.45 -25.98 0.49
N TYR A 187 -7.84 -24.84 -0.07
CA TYR A 187 -6.95 -23.70 -0.29
C TYR A 187 -7.58 -22.45 0.30
N GLN A 188 -6.82 -21.72 1.10
CA GLN A 188 -7.22 -20.39 1.53
C GLN A 188 -7.10 -19.42 0.35
N VAL A 189 -8.16 -18.63 0.12
CA VAL A 189 -8.18 -17.63 -0.95
C VAL A 189 -7.67 -16.30 -0.40
N ASN A 190 -6.46 -15.95 -0.79
CA ASN A 190 -5.80 -14.71 -0.40
C ASN A 190 -5.82 -13.72 -1.56
N GLN A 191 -6.05 -12.44 -1.27
CA GLN A 191 -5.93 -11.38 -2.26
C GLN A 191 -4.51 -10.83 -2.20
N VAL A 192 -3.89 -10.64 -3.36
CA VAL A 192 -2.52 -10.10 -3.46
C VAL A 192 -2.61 -8.79 -4.24
N PHE A 193 -2.21 -7.69 -3.64
CA PHE A 193 -2.26 -6.37 -4.28
C PHE A 193 -0.93 -5.65 -4.19
N ILE A 194 -0.44 -5.21 -5.34
CA ILE A 194 0.50 -4.11 -5.42
C ILE A 194 -0.32 -2.83 -5.55
N GLY A 195 -0.41 -2.09 -4.45
CA GLY A 195 -1.13 -0.83 -4.35
C GLY A 195 -2.64 -0.91 -4.06
N PRO A 196 -3.41 0.16 -4.30
CA PRO A 196 -4.84 0.20 -3.95
C PRO A 196 -5.67 -0.66 -4.91
N GLY A 197 -5.91 -1.91 -4.53
CA GLY A 197 -6.77 -2.86 -5.24
C GLY A 197 -8.15 -3.03 -4.57
N ARG A 198 -9.13 -3.51 -5.34
CA ARG A 198 -10.40 -4.00 -4.77
C ARG A 198 -10.38 -5.53 -4.74
N PRO A 199 -10.70 -6.15 -3.59
CA PRO A 199 -10.83 -7.60 -3.49
C PRO A 199 -11.89 -8.12 -4.44
N ILE A 200 -11.62 -9.27 -5.07
CA ILE A 200 -12.69 -10.01 -5.72
C ILE A 200 -13.64 -10.55 -4.67
N GLU A 201 -14.94 -10.56 -4.99
CA GLU A 201 -15.92 -11.05 -4.04
C GLU A 201 -15.93 -12.58 -4.00
N VAL A 202 -15.56 -13.14 -2.85
CA VAL A 202 -15.53 -14.58 -2.57
C VAL A 202 -16.65 -14.98 -1.61
N GLN A 203 -17.22 -16.17 -1.79
CA GLN A 203 -18.20 -16.77 -0.88
C GLN A 203 -17.47 -17.74 0.03
N GLY A 204 -17.16 -17.29 1.25
CA GLY A 204 -16.28 -18.01 2.19
C GLY A 204 -14.80 -17.65 1.98
N CYS A 205 -13.94 -18.27 2.79
CA CYS A 205 -12.48 -18.03 2.77
C CYS A 205 -11.68 -19.16 2.07
N CYS A 206 -12.33 -20.25 1.67
CA CYS A 206 -11.66 -21.45 1.14
C CYS A 206 -12.17 -21.83 -0.25
N ALA A 207 -11.22 -22.11 -1.15
CA ALA A 207 -11.42 -22.79 -2.42
C ALA A 207 -11.25 -24.30 -2.22
N LEU A 208 -12.20 -25.09 -2.74
CA LEU A 208 -12.19 -26.54 -2.67
C LEU A 208 -11.88 -27.10 -4.07
N LEU A 209 -10.72 -27.73 -4.22
CA LEU A 209 -10.23 -28.34 -5.46
C LEU A 209 -10.24 -29.88 -5.35
N GLY A 210 -11.30 -30.43 -4.75
CA GLY A 210 -11.53 -31.87 -4.61
C GLY A 210 -12.52 -32.39 -5.65
N ASP A 211 -12.72 -33.71 -5.68
CA ASP A 211 -13.78 -34.31 -6.49
C ASP A 211 -15.14 -34.20 -5.77
N HIS A 212 -15.91 -33.17 -6.10
CA HIS A 212 -17.25 -32.96 -5.56
C HIS A 212 -18.26 -34.02 -6.05
N SER A 213 -17.98 -34.69 -7.16
CA SER A 213 -18.86 -35.74 -7.69
C SER A 213 -18.77 -37.03 -6.89
N ARG A 214 -17.67 -37.24 -6.15
CA ARG A 214 -17.32 -38.49 -5.45
C ARG A 214 -17.29 -39.71 -6.38
N THR A 215 -17.01 -39.48 -7.67
CA THR A 215 -16.95 -40.55 -8.69
C THR A 215 -15.53 -40.99 -9.01
N GLY A 216 -14.53 -40.44 -8.31
CA GLY A 216 -13.12 -40.79 -8.49
C GLY A 216 -12.46 -40.02 -9.64
N ILE A 217 -13.00 -38.85 -10.00
CA ILE A 217 -12.39 -38.00 -11.03
C ILE A 217 -11.07 -37.45 -10.50
N GLU A 218 -10.05 -37.50 -11.33
CA GLU A 218 -8.72 -36.98 -11.01
C GLU A 218 -8.78 -35.50 -10.60
N LYS A 219 -8.10 -35.19 -9.51
CA LYS A 219 -8.08 -33.87 -8.91
C LYS A 219 -7.10 -32.97 -9.64
N VAL A 220 -7.24 -31.66 -9.43
CA VAL A 220 -6.22 -30.69 -9.84
C VAL A 220 -4.88 -31.07 -9.21
N ASP A 221 -3.80 -31.06 -9.99
CA ASP A 221 -2.48 -31.27 -9.44
C ASP A 221 -2.09 -30.03 -8.60
N PRO A 222 -1.79 -30.20 -7.31
CA PRO A 222 -1.50 -29.09 -6.40
C PRO A 222 -0.27 -28.27 -6.84
N ARG A 223 0.59 -28.83 -7.70
CA ARG A 223 1.76 -28.12 -8.23
C ARG A 223 1.40 -26.98 -9.16
N PHE A 224 0.33 -27.06 -9.95
CA PHE A 224 -0.09 -25.92 -10.78
C PHE A 224 -0.52 -24.74 -9.91
N VAL A 225 -1.35 -25.01 -8.91
CA VAL A 225 -1.85 -23.99 -7.96
C VAL A 225 -0.70 -23.44 -7.11
N GLY A 226 0.18 -24.33 -6.61
CA GLY A 226 1.32 -23.95 -5.79
C GLY A 226 2.39 -23.16 -6.55
N THR A 227 2.54 -23.38 -7.86
CA THR A 227 3.40 -22.58 -8.74
C THR A 227 2.82 -21.19 -8.93
N HIS A 228 1.54 -21.11 -9.28
CA HIS A 228 0.85 -19.84 -9.45
C HIS A 228 0.96 -18.98 -8.18
N ALA A 229 0.66 -19.56 -7.02
CA ALA A 229 0.70 -18.88 -5.73
C ALA A 229 2.05 -18.19 -5.45
N ARG A 230 3.15 -18.82 -5.86
CA ARG A 230 4.52 -18.32 -5.69
C ARG A 230 4.89 -17.25 -6.71
N LEU A 231 4.31 -17.30 -7.90
CA LEU A 231 4.60 -16.35 -8.97
C LEU A 231 3.71 -15.11 -8.92
N CYS A 232 2.63 -15.10 -8.13
CA CYS A 232 1.66 -14.00 -8.03
C CYS A 232 2.31 -12.61 -7.93
N SER A 233 3.21 -12.42 -6.96
CA SER A 233 3.89 -11.14 -6.73
C SER A 233 4.75 -10.73 -7.93
N SER A 234 5.58 -11.66 -8.44
CA SER A 234 6.44 -11.41 -9.61
C SER A 234 5.65 -11.07 -10.87
N VAL A 235 4.51 -11.75 -11.10
CA VAL A 235 3.61 -11.44 -12.22
C VAL A 235 3.09 -10.02 -12.12
N GLN A 236 2.68 -9.58 -10.93
CA GLN A 236 2.21 -8.20 -10.74
C GLN A 236 3.34 -7.18 -10.93
N TYR A 237 4.57 -7.45 -10.45
CA TYR A 237 5.70 -6.54 -10.67
C TYR A 237 6.12 -6.45 -12.14
N ILE A 238 6.03 -7.52 -12.92
CA ILE A 238 6.30 -7.48 -14.37
C ILE A 238 5.25 -6.65 -15.09
N GLU A 239 3.98 -6.84 -14.74
CA GLU A 239 2.89 -6.03 -15.28
C GLU A 239 3.04 -4.55 -14.93
N LEU A 240 3.49 -4.25 -13.70
CA LEU A 240 3.83 -2.91 -13.28
C LEU A 240 5.03 -2.35 -14.07
N ALA A 241 6.10 -3.14 -14.27
CA ALA A 241 7.27 -2.73 -15.04
C ALA A 241 6.91 -2.30 -16.47
N LYS A 242 5.90 -2.92 -17.10
CA LYS A 242 5.38 -2.47 -18.41
C LYS A 242 4.85 -1.05 -18.39
N GLU A 243 4.29 -0.61 -17.26
CA GLU A 243 3.75 0.74 -17.10
C GLU A 243 4.84 1.77 -16.76
N ILE A 244 5.77 1.41 -15.86
CA ILE A 244 6.65 2.41 -15.21
C ILE A 244 8.14 2.30 -15.55
N ALA A 245 8.59 1.18 -16.12
CA ALA A 245 10.02 0.90 -16.37
C ALA A 245 10.20 -0.19 -17.44
N SER A 246 9.76 0.09 -18.67
CA SER A 246 9.76 -0.88 -19.77
C SER A 246 11.16 -1.38 -20.16
N GLU A 247 12.19 -0.60 -19.85
CA GLU A 247 13.61 -0.92 -20.02
C GLU A 247 14.05 -2.14 -19.19
N ILE A 248 13.34 -2.46 -18.10
CA ILE A 248 13.59 -3.69 -17.33
C ILE A 248 13.22 -4.93 -18.16
N LEU A 249 12.32 -4.77 -19.13
CA LEU A 249 11.79 -5.86 -19.94
C LEU A 249 12.49 -5.98 -21.30
N SER A 250 13.32 -5.01 -21.68
CA SER A 250 13.92 -4.91 -23.01
C SER A 250 15.24 -5.68 -23.13
N GLU A 251 15.14 -7.02 -23.16
CA GLU A 251 16.10 -7.94 -23.81
C GLU A 251 15.42 -9.11 -24.54
N SER A 252 14.07 -9.14 -24.63
CA SER A 252 13.34 -10.14 -25.43
C SER A 252 12.32 -9.51 -26.40
N SER A 253 12.87 -9.07 -27.54
CA SER A 253 12.29 -8.92 -28.89
C SER A 253 10.82 -8.48 -29.13
N GLN A 254 10.72 -7.45 -29.98
CA GLN A 254 9.69 -7.10 -31.00
C GLN A 254 8.26 -6.69 -30.56
N PRO A 255 7.75 -5.55 -31.06
CA PRO A 255 6.47 -4.99 -30.66
C PRO A 255 5.32 -5.69 -31.39
N SER A 256 4.60 -6.56 -30.69
CA SER A 256 3.30 -7.05 -31.17
C SER A 256 2.17 -6.63 -30.22
N GLY A 257 1.25 -5.83 -30.77
CA GLY A 257 -0.18 -5.87 -30.47
C GLY A 257 -0.67 -5.55 -29.05
N ARG A 258 -1.21 -4.33 -28.91
CA ARG A 258 -2.14 -3.85 -27.86
C ARG A 258 -1.67 -3.99 -26.41
N ARG A 259 -1.12 -2.88 -25.91
CA ARG A 259 -0.96 -2.55 -24.48
C ARG A 259 -2.26 -2.82 -23.71
N PRO A 260 -2.30 -3.79 -22.78
CA PRO A 260 -3.37 -3.84 -21.80
C PRO A 260 -3.10 -2.72 -20.81
N THR A 261 -3.80 -1.61 -20.94
CA THR A 261 -3.82 -0.61 -19.87
C THR A 261 -4.40 -1.27 -18.63
N TRP A 262 -3.72 -1.19 -17.49
CA TRP A 262 -4.41 -1.39 -16.22
C TRP A 262 -5.44 -0.28 -16.11
N HIS A 263 -6.68 -0.60 -16.47
CA HIS A 263 -7.81 0.11 -15.94
C HIS A 263 -7.92 -0.29 -14.46
N ILE A 264 -7.00 0.21 -13.63
CA ILE A 264 -7.45 0.78 -12.36
C ILE A 264 -8.41 1.84 -12.85
N LYS A 265 -9.72 1.52 -12.85
CA LYS A 265 -10.73 2.53 -13.19
C LYS A 265 -10.29 3.74 -12.37
N PRO A 266 -10.03 4.91 -12.99
CA PRO A 266 -9.85 6.12 -12.20
C PRO A 266 -11.02 6.06 -11.23
N TYR A 267 -10.72 6.09 -9.92
CA TYR A 267 -11.79 6.12 -8.93
C TYR A 267 -12.81 7.10 -9.49
N ALA A 268 -14.09 6.72 -9.54
CA ALA A 268 -15.11 7.52 -10.20
C ALA A 268 -15.32 8.84 -9.43
N TRP A 269 -14.36 9.75 -9.54
CA TRP A 269 -14.35 11.12 -9.01
C TRP A 269 -15.00 12.05 -10.01
N LYS A 270 -15.04 11.68 -11.30
CA LYS A 270 -15.61 12.51 -12.36
C LYS A 270 -17.10 12.79 -12.17
N CYS A 271 -17.88 11.87 -11.58
CA CYS A 271 -19.30 12.13 -11.30
C CYS A 271 -19.56 12.83 -9.96
N ALA A 272 -18.59 12.85 -9.03
CA ALA A 272 -18.72 13.57 -7.77
C ALA A 272 -18.23 15.02 -7.87
N ALA A 273 -17.32 15.32 -8.81
CA ALA A 273 -16.74 16.65 -9.01
C ALA A 273 -17.78 17.74 -9.28
N PHE A 274 -18.86 17.41 -10.02
CA PHE A 274 -19.90 18.37 -10.37
C PHE A 274 -20.82 18.74 -9.19
N LEU A 275 -21.07 17.80 -8.27
CA LEU A 275 -21.87 18.05 -7.05
C LEU A 275 -21.00 18.58 -5.89
N SER A 276 -19.69 18.29 -5.85
CA SER A 276 -18.77 18.83 -4.83
C SER A 276 -18.46 20.32 -5.01
N GLN A 277 -18.72 20.89 -6.18
CA GLN A 277 -18.56 22.33 -6.44
C GLN A 277 -19.78 23.16 -6.02
N LEU A 278 -20.94 22.54 -5.80
CA LEU A 278 -22.20 23.26 -5.56
C LEU A 278 -22.47 23.62 -4.09
N LEU A 279 -21.76 23.04 -3.12
CA LEU A 279 -22.15 23.09 -1.69
C LEU A 279 -21.18 23.76 -0.69
N PRO A 280 -19.90 24.06 -0.99
CA PRO A 280 -19.13 24.96 -0.14
C PRO A 280 -18.89 26.29 -0.87
N THR A 281 -19.93 26.93 -1.41
CA THR A 281 -19.81 28.37 -1.65
C THR A 281 -19.64 29.01 -0.27
N ARG A 282 -18.72 29.98 -0.13
CA ARG A 282 -18.49 30.68 1.14
C ARG A 282 -19.80 31.17 1.76
N MET A 283 -20.74 31.60 0.94
CA MET A 283 -22.08 32.04 1.36
C MET A 283 -22.91 30.93 2.02
N PHE A 284 -22.98 29.73 1.42
CA PHE A 284 -23.72 28.62 2.02
C PHE A 284 -23.10 28.21 3.36
N LEU A 285 -21.78 28.12 3.43
CA LEU A 285 -21.09 27.80 4.68
C LEU A 285 -21.34 28.87 5.75
N SER A 286 -21.26 30.16 5.41
CA SER A 286 -21.56 31.24 6.35
C SER A 286 -22.98 31.15 6.90
N ILE A 287 -23.98 30.88 6.05
CA ILE A 287 -25.37 30.69 6.48
C ILE A 287 -25.49 29.43 7.35
N TRP A 288 -24.86 28.32 6.95
CA TRP A 288 -24.88 27.06 7.68
C TRP A 288 -24.32 27.21 9.10
N LEU A 289 -23.22 27.94 9.27
CA LEU A 289 -22.59 28.15 10.57
C LEU A 289 -23.43 28.99 11.55
N LEU A 290 -24.43 29.74 11.06
CA LEU A 290 -25.40 30.45 11.91
C LEU A 290 -26.41 29.51 12.56
N PHE A 291 -26.61 28.30 12.04
CA PHE A 291 -27.54 27.34 12.64
C PHE A 291 -27.05 26.87 14.02
N PRO A 292 -27.97 26.66 15.00
CA PRO A 292 -27.66 26.09 16.30
C PRO A 292 -26.85 24.80 16.21
N GLN A 293 -25.86 24.63 17.10
CA GLN A 293 -24.98 23.45 17.11
C GLN A 293 -25.75 22.13 17.14
N LYS A 294 -26.86 22.04 17.89
CA LYS A 294 -27.70 20.83 17.95
C LYS A 294 -28.22 20.40 16.58
N LEU A 295 -28.63 21.37 15.74
CA LEU A 295 -29.12 21.09 14.38
C LEU A 295 -27.97 20.64 13.46
N ARG A 296 -26.81 21.30 13.56
CA ARG A 296 -25.62 20.92 12.78
C ARG A 296 -25.15 19.52 13.13
N ILE A 297 -25.08 19.18 14.42
CA ILE A 297 -24.74 17.84 14.91
C ILE A 297 -25.71 16.79 14.35
N ALA A 298 -27.03 17.03 14.43
CA ALA A 298 -28.03 16.11 13.88
C ALA A 298 -27.86 15.88 12.37
N ALA A 299 -27.55 16.94 11.62
CA ALA A 299 -27.26 16.83 10.19
C ALA A 299 -25.97 16.02 9.92
N TYR A 300 -24.90 16.24 10.69
CA TYR A 300 -23.67 15.46 10.57
C TYR A 300 -23.89 13.98 10.90
N ASP A 301 -24.70 13.65 11.91
CA ASP A 301 -25.07 12.27 12.23
C ASP A 301 -25.80 11.58 11.05
N VAL A 302 -26.69 12.30 10.36
CA VAL A 302 -27.36 11.80 9.15
C VAL A 302 -26.35 11.58 8.02
N LEU A 303 -25.45 12.54 7.79
CA LEU A 303 -24.41 12.41 6.76
C LEU A 303 -23.45 11.25 7.06
N ILE A 304 -23.09 11.00 8.32
CA ILE A 304 -22.25 9.86 8.73
C ILE A 304 -22.97 8.55 8.38
N LYS A 305 -24.27 8.42 8.68
CA LYS A 305 -25.06 7.24 8.31
C LYS A 305 -25.11 7.05 6.79
N ALA A 306 -25.32 8.12 6.03
CA ALA A 306 -25.29 8.08 4.57
C ALA A 306 -23.91 7.67 4.04
N GLY A 307 -22.84 8.25 4.58
CA GLY A 307 -21.45 7.94 4.23
C GLY A 307 -21.11 6.48 4.45
N LYS A 308 -21.45 5.93 5.62
CA LYS A 308 -21.29 4.49 5.95
C LYS A 308 -21.99 3.58 4.94
N ARG A 309 -23.18 3.98 4.45
CA ARG A 309 -23.94 3.21 3.44
C ARG A 309 -23.35 3.32 2.04
N MET A 310 -22.86 4.50 1.65
CA MET A 310 -22.33 4.76 0.31
C MET A 310 -20.92 4.22 0.10
N TYR A 311 -20.07 4.33 1.13
CA TYR A 311 -18.65 4.01 1.04
C TYR A 311 -18.25 2.76 1.83
N GLY A 312 -19.21 2.14 2.56
CA GLY A 312 -18.97 1.01 3.46
C GLY A 312 -18.29 1.43 4.77
N MET A 313 -18.25 0.52 5.76
CA MET A 313 -17.44 0.69 6.99
C MET A 313 -15.93 0.56 6.71
N TYR A 314 -15.55 -0.13 5.63
CA TYR A 314 -14.16 -0.45 5.26
C TYR A 314 -13.54 0.55 4.26
N GLY A 315 -14.20 1.67 3.97
CA GLY A 315 -13.77 2.64 2.96
C GLY A 315 -12.57 3.52 3.33
N ILE A 316 -11.95 3.30 4.49
CA ILE A 316 -10.70 3.94 4.93
C ILE A 316 -9.72 2.81 5.25
N PRO A 317 -8.63 2.68 4.48
CA PRO A 317 -7.72 1.54 4.62
C PRO A 317 -6.93 1.52 5.96
N ASP A 318 -6.99 2.58 6.78
CA ASP A 318 -6.31 2.66 8.09
C ASP A 318 -7.24 2.66 9.32
N GLY A 319 -8.53 2.33 9.18
CA GLY A 319 -9.36 1.91 10.33
C GLY A 319 -9.35 2.80 11.58
N THR A 320 -8.98 4.09 11.50
CA THR A 320 -8.91 4.97 12.66
C THR A 320 -10.33 5.16 13.18
N PRO A 321 -10.66 4.65 14.38
CA PRO A 321 -12.02 4.74 14.91
C PRO A 321 -12.45 6.20 14.93
N GLY A 322 -13.58 6.51 14.29
CA GLY A 322 -14.15 7.86 14.31
C GLY A 322 -14.01 8.67 13.02
N THR A 323 -13.32 8.19 11.99
CA THR A 323 -13.17 8.97 10.75
C THR A 323 -14.07 8.46 9.62
N TYR A 324 -14.78 9.33 8.90
CA TYR A 324 -15.74 8.92 7.86
C TYR A 324 -15.73 9.81 6.61
N LYS A 325 -15.84 9.17 5.43
CA LYS A 325 -16.14 9.82 4.16
C LYS A 325 -17.62 10.18 4.11
N LEU A 326 -17.93 11.43 3.81
CA LEU A 326 -19.30 11.93 3.70
C LEU A 326 -19.67 12.20 2.22
N PRO A 327 -20.98 12.31 1.90
CA PRO A 327 -21.43 12.84 0.63
C PRO A 327 -20.85 14.25 0.36
N PHE A 328 -20.97 14.72 -0.90
CA PHE A 328 -20.56 16.08 -1.32
C PHE A 328 -19.06 16.41 -1.22
N GLY A 329 -18.21 15.39 -1.15
CA GLY A 329 -16.76 15.60 -1.03
C GLY A 329 -16.36 16.12 0.35
N LEU A 330 -17.10 15.75 1.39
CA LEU A 330 -16.82 16.11 2.78
C LEU A 330 -16.16 14.94 3.53
N TYR A 331 -15.50 15.28 4.61
CA TYR A 331 -14.87 14.35 5.54
C TYR A 331 -15.22 14.76 6.98
N VAL A 332 -15.39 13.77 7.86
CA VAL A 332 -15.61 14.03 9.28
C VAL A 332 -14.68 13.18 10.13
N ARG A 333 -14.06 13.83 11.11
CA ARG A 333 -13.45 13.18 12.27
C ARG A 333 -14.41 13.35 13.44
N TYR A 334 -14.88 12.23 13.96
CA TYR A 334 -15.89 12.07 15.00
C TYR A 334 -15.27 11.40 16.22
N ALA A 335 -15.70 11.84 17.41
CA ALA A 335 -15.26 11.28 18.70
C ALA A 335 -13.74 11.38 18.96
N GLY A 336 -13.04 12.27 18.26
CA GLY A 336 -11.66 12.62 18.59
C GLY A 336 -11.59 13.50 19.85
N PRO A 337 -10.43 13.53 20.55
CA PRO A 337 -10.21 14.46 21.63
C PRO A 337 -10.46 15.91 21.18
N ILE A 338 -11.24 16.68 21.97
CA ILE A 338 -11.60 18.06 21.62
C ILE A 338 -10.35 18.91 21.36
N ALA A 339 -9.30 18.74 22.16
CA ALA A 339 -8.06 19.48 22.03
C ALA A 339 -7.35 19.22 20.69
N THR A 340 -7.30 17.96 20.21
CA THR A 340 -6.64 17.64 18.93
C THR A 340 -7.47 18.16 17.76
N CYS A 341 -8.80 18.02 17.81
CA CYS A 341 -9.70 18.59 16.79
C CYS A 341 -9.62 20.14 16.73
N ARG A 342 -9.47 20.81 17.89
CA ARG A 342 -9.25 22.26 17.94
C ARG A 342 -7.92 22.67 17.31
N ASN A 343 -6.84 21.94 17.63
CA ASN A 343 -5.53 22.21 17.06
C ASN A 343 -5.52 21.97 15.55
N GLU A 344 -6.09 20.85 15.07
CA GLU A 344 -6.21 20.55 13.64
C GLU A 344 -7.00 21.63 12.89
N PHE A 345 -8.15 22.04 13.44
CA PHE A 345 -8.97 23.09 12.85
C PHE A 345 -8.18 24.39 12.67
N ASN A 346 -7.41 24.80 13.68
CA ASN A 346 -6.60 26.01 13.63
C ASN A 346 -5.37 25.85 12.72
N ALA A 347 -4.70 24.69 12.72
CA ALA A 347 -3.60 24.37 11.82
C ALA A 347 -4.02 24.51 10.36
N LEU A 348 -5.17 23.94 9.99
CA LEU A 348 -5.72 24.05 8.63
C LEU A 348 -6.04 25.52 8.26
N GLN A 349 -6.49 26.34 9.21
CA GLN A 349 -6.70 27.78 8.97
C GLN A 349 -5.38 28.52 8.72
N LEU A 350 -4.33 28.21 9.48
CA LEU A 350 -3.00 28.81 9.29
C LEU A 350 -2.42 28.43 7.93
N VAL A 351 -2.51 27.15 7.55
CA VAL A 351 -2.06 26.64 6.26
C VAL A 351 -2.74 27.40 5.11
N HIS A 352 -4.07 27.50 5.13
CA HIS A 352 -4.81 28.19 4.07
C HIS A 352 -4.60 29.71 4.04
N ARG A 353 -4.14 30.31 5.15
CA ARG A 353 -3.89 31.75 5.24
C ARG A 353 -2.52 32.13 4.67
N HIS A 354 -1.52 31.30 4.89
CA HIS A 354 -0.13 31.68 4.64
C HIS A 354 0.50 30.98 3.43
N ILE A 355 0.03 29.78 3.07
CA ILE A 355 0.70 28.93 2.08
C ILE A 355 -0.28 28.29 1.11
N SER A 356 0.26 27.70 0.04
CA SER A 356 -0.52 27.15 -1.08
C SER A 356 -0.58 25.63 -1.11
N ILE A 357 0.02 24.95 -0.13
CA ILE A 357 0.04 23.49 -0.08
C ILE A 357 -1.39 22.93 -0.07
N PRO A 358 -1.63 21.79 -0.75
CA PRO A 358 -2.95 21.18 -0.76
C PRO A 358 -3.25 20.57 0.62
N ALA A 359 -4.16 21.18 1.37
CA ALA A 359 -4.63 20.70 2.67
C ALA A 359 -6.17 20.75 2.75
N PRO A 360 -6.82 19.95 3.62
CA PRO A 360 -8.26 20.03 3.83
C PRO A 360 -8.68 21.42 4.31
N LYS A 361 -9.77 21.98 3.76
CA LYS A 361 -10.36 23.19 4.34
C LYS A 361 -11.16 22.80 5.57
N ALA A 362 -10.82 23.39 6.72
CA ALA A 362 -11.62 23.29 7.92
C ALA A 362 -12.94 24.08 7.72
N LEU A 363 -14.07 23.38 7.75
CA LEU A 363 -15.38 23.97 7.48
C LEU A 363 -16.14 24.25 8.77
N ASP A 364 -16.11 23.31 9.71
CA ASP A 364 -16.84 23.42 10.97
C ASP A 364 -16.21 22.57 12.07
N LEU A 365 -16.36 23.02 13.32
CA LEU A 365 -16.00 22.30 14.53
C LEU A 365 -17.12 22.47 15.56
N VAL A 366 -17.79 21.37 15.91
CA VAL A 366 -18.84 21.35 16.94
C VAL A 366 -18.56 20.30 18.00
N VAL A 367 -18.93 20.60 19.24
CA VAL A 367 -18.77 19.70 20.37
C VAL A 367 -20.15 19.29 20.86
N LYS A 368 -20.40 17.97 20.86
CA LYS A 368 -21.56 17.37 21.49
C LYS A 368 -21.21 17.08 22.95
N LYS A 369 -21.77 17.87 23.86
CA LYS A 369 -21.68 17.62 25.30
C LYS A 369 -22.66 16.51 25.67
N SER A 370 -22.19 15.46 26.37
CA SER A 370 -23.13 14.45 26.89
C SER A 370 -23.91 15.04 28.07
N GLY A 371 -25.22 14.85 28.07
CA GLY A 371 -26.11 15.37 29.11
C GLY A 371 -26.22 14.37 30.27
N THR A 372 -25.80 14.81 31.46
CA THR A 372 -26.07 14.24 32.79
C THR A 372 -25.41 12.90 33.20
N SER A 373 -24.45 13.03 34.12
CA SER A 373 -24.17 12.19 35.30
C SER A 373 -24.45 10.69 35.23
N GLY A 374 -23.39 9.91 35.00
CA GLY A 374 -23.36 8.47 35.21
C GLY A 374 -22.45 7.79 34.20
N GLU A 375 -21.17 7.61 34.56
CA GLU A 375 -20.16 6.72 33.96
C GLU A 375 -20.07 6.63 32.42
N SER A 376 -19.02 7.30 31.89
CA SER A 376 -18.30 6.97 30.64
C SER A 376 -18.89 7.35 29.27
N GLU A 377 -19.55 8.50 29.14
CA GLU A 377 -19.72 9.16 27.82
C GLU A 377 -18.87 10.44 27.74
N ARG A 378 -17.71 10.35 27.07
CA ARG A 378 -16.82 11.49 26.82
C ARG A 378 -17.48 12.46 25.83
N ASP A 379 -17.30 13.77 26.03
CA ASP A 379 -17.68 14.77 25.03
C ASP A 379 -17.04 14.45 23.66
N HIS A 380 -17.81 14.63 22.59
CA HIS A 380 -17.37 14.29 21.23
C HIS A 380 -17.25 15.54 20.37
N ALA A 381 -16.09 15.74 19.75
CA ALA A 381 -15.92 16.72 18.70
C ALA A 381 -16.30 16.13 17.32
N TYR A 382 -16.88 16.99 16.49
CA TYR A 382 -17.08 16.76 15.05
C TYR A 382 -16.25 17.82 14.33
N LEU A 383 -15.19 17.39 13.67
CA LEU A 383 -14.40 18.23 12.78
C LEU A 383 -14.80 17.91 11.33
N ILE A 384 -15.36 18.89 10.64
CA ILE A 384 -15.80 18.77 9.25
C ILE A 384 -14.81 19.46 8.34
N THR A 385 -14.29 18.73 7.37
CA THR A 385 -13.32 19.23 6.39
C THR A 385 -13.71 18.88 4.96
N THR A 386 -13.12 19.57 3.99
CA THR A 386 -13.20 19.16 2.58
C THR A 386 -12.33 17.93 2.34
N ARG A 387 -12.81 16.99 1.54
CA ARG A 387 -12.04 15.83 1.09
C ARG A 387 -11.08 16.21 -0.02
N LEU A 388 -9.84 15.75 0.09
CA LEU A 388 -8.83 15.87 -0.97
C LEU A 388 -8.82 14.62 -1.87
N PRO A 389 -8.49 14.77 -3.18
CA PRO A 389 -8.29 13.64 -4.10
C PRO A 389 -7.01 12.85 -3.78
N GLY A 390 -6.92 11.65 -4.36
CA GLY A 390 -5.77 10.75 -4.21
C GLY A 390 -5.97 9.63 -3.18
N GLN A 391 -4.91 8.85 -3.01
CA GLN A 391 -4.76 7.79 -2.01
C GLN A 391 -3.51 8.05 -1.18
N PRO A 392 -3.44 7.59 0.08
CA PRO A 392 -2.21 7.67 0.86
C PRO A 392 -1.02 7.03 0.15
N LEU A 393 0.12 7.71 0.20
CA LEU A 393 1.40 7.31 -0.38
C LEU A 393 1.84 5.93 0.15
N ALA A 394 1.50 5.61 1.40
CA ALA A 394 1.75 4.31 2.02
C ALA A 394 1.22 3.14 1.17
N TYR A 395 0.08 3.32 0.49
CA TYR A 395 -0.49 2.30 -0.39
C TYR A 395 -0.05 2.43 -1.84
N CYS A 396 0.71 3.46 -2.22
CA CYS A 396 1.08 3.70 -3.61
C CYS A 396 2.57 3.54 -3.86
N GLN A 397 3.39 3.34 -2.81
CA GLN A 397 4.86 3.31 -2.90
C GLN A 397 5.39 2.41 -4.02
N ASP A 398 4.83 1.22 -4.20
CA ASP A 398 5.27 0.27 -5.22
C ASP A 398 4.83 0.68 -6.62
N LEU A 399 3.82 1.54 -6.77
CA LEU A 399 3.34 2.00 -8.06
C LEU A 399 4.12 3.20 -8.62
N LEU A 400 5.05 3.75 -7.84
CA LEU A 400 5.82 4.93 -8.21
C LEU A 400 7.10 4.53 -8.96
N SER A 401 7.25 5.05 -10.18
CA SER A 401 8.53 5.01 -10.89
C SER A 401 9.61 5.78 -10.13
N ASP A 402 10.89 5.57 -10.50
CA ASP A 402 11.99 6.37 -9.95
C ASP A 402 11.83 7.87 -10.28
N ALA A 403 11.28 8.19 -11.45
CA ALA A 403 10.95 9.56 -11.84
C ALA A 403 9.81 10.15 -11.02
N ASP A 404 8.79 9.35 -10.67
CA ASP A 404 7.70 9.78 -9.77
C ASP A 404 8.23 10.11 -8.39
N CYS A 405 9.10 9.27 -7.82
CA CYS A 405 9.71 9.51 -6.51
C CYS A 405 10.49 10.83 -6.49
N LYS A 406 11.33 11.11 -7.50
CA LYS A 406 12.07 12.38 -7.60
C LYS A 406 11.16 13.60 -7.70
N ARG A 407 10.06 13.49 -8.46
CA ARG A 407 9.08 14.58 -8.59
C ARG A 407 8.32 14.82 -7.29
N ILE A 408 7.89 13.75 -6.62
CA ILE A 408 7.29 13.83 -5.28
C ILE A 408 8.28 14.43 -4.29
N ALA A 409 9.55 14.04 -4.33
CA ALA A 409 10.59 14.59 -3.46
C ALA A 409 10.73 16.11 -3.64
N THR A 410 10.85 16.56 -4.90
CA THR A 410 10.92 17.98 -5.26
C THR A 410 9.69 18.75 -4.82
N GLN A 411 8.49 18.19 -5.02
CA GLN A 411 7.24 18.81 -4.60
C GLN A 411 7.13 18.93 -3.08
N MET A 412 7.52 17.89 -2.35
CA MET A 412 7.52 17.91 -0.88
C MET A 412 8.58 18.86 -0.32
N GLN A 413 9.74 19.00 -0.97
CA GLN A 413 10.74 20.02 -0.61
C GLN A 413 10.16 21.44 -0.70
N ASP A 414 9.46 21.76 -1.80
CA ASP A 414 8.75 23.03 -1.94
C ASP A 414 7.69 23.23 -0.84
N TYR A 415 6.90 22.20 -0.55
CA TYR A 415 5.89 22.26 0.51
C TYR A 415 6.49 22.46 1.89
N LEU A 416 7.61 21.82 2.22
CA LEU A 416 8.31 22.01 3.49
C LEU A 416 8.92 23.42 3.58
N ALA A 417 9.46 23.94 2.48
CA ALA A 417 9.95 25.32 2.42
C ALA A 417 8.82 26.32 2.70
N GLN A 418 7.65 26.15 2.05
CA GLN A 418 6.46 26.94 2.33
C GLN A 418 6.02 26.80 3.80
N LEU A 419 5.94 25.57 4.30
CA LEU A 419 5.46 25.29 5.67
C LEU A 419 6.26 26.06 6.73
N ARG A 420 7.58 26.11 6.57
CA ARG A 420 8.50 26.82 7.48
C ARG A 420 8.37 28.35 7.42
N THR A 421 7.62 28.91 6.46
CA THR A 421 7.33 30.36 6.40
C THR A 421 6.17 30.79 7.28
N ILE A 422 5.37 29.86 7.81
CA ILE A 422 4.24 30.20 8.68
C ILE A 422 4.77 30.85 9.97
N PRO A 423 4.42 32.13 10.24
CA PRO A 423 4.97 32.85 11.37
C PRO A 423 4.32 32.41 12.67
N LYS A 424 5.13 32.29 13.74
CA LYS A 424 4.63 32.10 15.09
C LYS A 424 4.09 33.41 15.67
N THR A 425 2.77 33.59 15.55
CA THR A 425 2.08 34.79 16.08
C THR A 425 1.41 34.58 17.44
N VAL A 426 1.57 33.39 18.03
CA VAL A 426 0.90 32.98 19.27
C VAL A 426 1.92 32.77 20.38
N ASN A 427 1.51 33.10 21.61
CA ASN A 427 2.24 32.89 22.87
C ASN A 427 3.76 33.22 22.76
N PRO A 428 4.14 34.51 22.74
CA PRO A 428 5.52 34.92 22.46
C PRO A 428 6.54 34.39 23.47
N ASP A 429 6.11 34.11 24.71
CA ASP A 429 6.97 33.62 25.79
C ASP A 429 7.30 32.12 25.68
N MET A 430 6.59 31.39 24.81
CA MET A 430 6.77 29.96 24.63
C MET A 430 7.25 29.65 23.22
N ALA A 431 8.53 29.33 23.01
CA ALA A 431 9.05 29.01 21.68
C ALA A 431 8.37 27.78 21.05
N ILE A 432 8.18 26.69 21.80
CA ILE A 432 7.63 25.43 21.30
C ILE A 432 6.23 25.22 21.86
N CYS A 433 5.25 25.18 20.98
CA CYS A 433 3.84 25.08 21.33
C CYS A 433 3.01 24.56 20.16
N ASN A 434 1.76 24.18 20.42
CA ASN A 434 0.82 23.85 19.35
C ASN A 434 0.40 25.11 18.57
N THR A 435 -0.47 24.95 17.57
CA THR A 435 -0.88 26.08 16.71
C THR A 435 -1.66 27.19 17.43
N LEU A 436 -2.21 26.91 18.61
CA LEU A 436 -2.94 27.84 19.47
C LEU A 436 -2.04 28.52 20.51
N GLY A 437 -0.75 28.17 20.57
CA GLY A 437 0.14 28.63 21.64
C GLY A 437 0.00 27.84 22.95
N GLU A 438 -0.73 26.72 22.92
CA GLU A 438 -0.97 25.84 24.07
C GLU A 438 0.00 24.63 24.03
N ALA A 439 -0.19 23.69 24.96
CA ALA A 439 0.59 22.46 25.05
C ALA A 439 0.52 21.62 23.76
N CYS A 440 1.66 21.08 23.37
CA CYS A 440 1.79 20.11 22.30
C CYS A 440 1.18 18.77 22.70
N ARG A 441 0.84 17.93 21.71
CA ARG A 441 0.44 16.54 21.94
C ARG A 441 1.18 15.65 20.95
N ASP A 442 1.80 14.62 21.50
CA ASP A 442 2.56 13.67 20.70
C ASP A 442 2.34 12.25 21.26
N PRO A 443 1.77 11.32 20.47
CA PRO A 443 1.61 9.94 20.91
C PRO A 443 2.91 9.30 21.36
N ARG A 444 4.04 9.65 20.71
CA ARG A 444 5.35 9.05 20.97
C ARG A 444 5.91 9.43 22.33
N LEU A 445 5.78 10.70 22.71
CA LEU A 445 6.44 11.20 23.92
C LEU A 445 5.63 10.92 25.19
N ARG A 446 4.30 11.09 25.14
CA ARG A 446 3.44 10.91 26.33
C ARG A 446 2.07 10.30 26.02
N GLY A 447 1.95 9.46 24.99
CA GLY A 447 0.69 8.73 24.74
C GLY A 447 -0.53 9.64 24.57
N TRP A 448 -0.36 10.76 23.85
CA TRP A 448 -1.34 11.84 23.63
C TRP A 448 -1.59 12.80 24.79
N GLU A 449 -0.97 12.61 25.95
CA GLU A 449 -1.03 13.58 27.03
C GLU A 449 -0.40 14.93 26.63
N PRO A 450 -0.90 16.06 27.16
CA PRO A 450 -0.31 17.37 26.90
C PRO A 450 1.15 17.43 27.36
N MET A 451 1.98 18.11 26.58
CA MET A 451 3.37 18.41 26.91
C MET A 451 3.70 19.88 26.60
N GLY A 452 4.33 20.57 27.55
CA GLY A 452 4.60 21.99 27.43
C GLY A 452 3.33 22.85 27.62
N PRO A 453 3.23 24.03 26.97
CA PRO A 453 4.19 24.59 26.01
C PRO A 453 5.54 24.89 26.66
N PHE A 454 6.59 25.10 25.86
CA PHE A 454 7.97 25.24 26.35
C PHE A 454 8.55 26.62 26.00
N PRO A 455 9.26 27.26 26.95
CA PRO A 455 9.89 28.56 26.71
C PRO A 455 10.98 28.49 25.63
N ASP A 456 11.72 27.39 25.57
CA ASP A 456 12.83 27.17 24.66
C ASP A 456 13.01 25.69 24.30
N GLU A 457 13.98 25.41 23.43
CA GLU A 457 14.35 24.05 23.04
C GLU A 457 14.91 23.24 24.20
N ALA A 458 15.66 23.85 25.13
CA ALA A 458 16.25 23.13 26.25
C ALA A 458 15.16 22.53 27.17
N ALA A 459 14.11 23.29 27.46
CA ALA A 459 12.95 22.83 28.23
C ALA A 459 12.18 21.72 27.50
N PHE A 460 12.08 21.78 26.17
CA PHE A 460 11.50 20.70 25.37
C PHE A 460 12.38 19.43 25.39
N SER A 461 13.68 19.58 25.21
CA SER A 461 14.66 18.49 25.22
C SER A 461 14.75 17.78 26.57
N ALA A 462 14.54 18.50 27.68
CA ALA A 462 14.45 17.93 29.02
C ALA A 462 13.31 16.91 29.18
N MET A 463 12.28 16.94 28.32
CA MET A 463 11.20 15.95 28.30
C MET A 463 11.51 14.70 27.48
N MET A 464 12.62 14.70 26.73
CA MET A 464 13.03 13.60 25.86
C MET A 464 14.15 12.78 26.49
N ARG A 465 14.41 11.57 25.98
CA ARG A 465 15.59 10.79 26.38
C ARG A 465 16.86 11.43 25.83
N PHE A 466 17.96 11.31 26.57
CA PHE A 466 19.24 11.95 26.25
C PHE A 466 19.14 13.48 26.14
N PRO A 467 18.60 14.18 27.16
CA PRO A 467 18.36 15.62 27.10
C PRO A 467 19.65 16.44 26.92
N ASP A 468 20.78 15.93 27.39
CA ASP A 468 22.08 16.60 27.33
C ASP A 468 22.84 16.37 26.01
N ASP A 469 22.28 15.58 25.08
CA ASP A 469 22.94 15.28 23.81
C ASP A 469 23.10 16.56 22.93
N PRO A 470 24.27 16.79 22.30
CA PRO A 470 24.47 17.89 21.36
C PRO A 470 23.45 18.00 20.23
N ALA A 471 22.88 16.90 19.78
CA ALA A 471 21.87 16.86 18.72
C ALA A 471 20.46 17.28 19.20
N ARG A 472 20.30 17.74 20.44
CA ARG A 472 19.00 18.21 20.98
C ARG A 472 18.96 19.72 21.27
N ARG A 473 19.87 20.48 20.68
CA ARG A 473 20.02 21.92 20.93
C ARG A 473 20.53 22.67 19.71
N GLY A 474 20.18 23.96 19.65
CA GLY A 474 20.69 24.89 18.64
C GLY A 474 19.86 24.91 17.36
N HIS A 475 18.65 24.37 17.39
CA HIS A 475 17.78 24.32 16.22
C HIS A 475 16.90 25.56 16.12
N LYS A 476 16.53 25.90 14.88
CA LYS A 476 15.44 26.86 14.66
C LYS A 476 14.11 26.23 15.03
N ILE A 477 13.25 27.01 15.66
CA ILE A 477 11.87 26.62 15.92
C ILE A 477 10.99 27.09 14.75
N VAL A 478 10.34 26.16 14.07
CA VAL A 478 9.58 26.39 12.85
C VAL A 478 8.21 25.73 12.95
N PHE A 479 7.26 26.15 12.10
CA PHE A 479 5.99 25.43 11.97
C PHE A 479 6.23 24.06 11.31
N THR A 480 5.76 23.00 11.96
CA THR A 480 5.90 21.60 11.51
C THR A 480 4.55 20.91 11.48
N HIS A 481 4.41 19.91 10.61
CA HIS A 481 3.24 19.05 10.61
C HIS A 481 3.22 18.13 11.85
N ALA A 482 4.40 17.70 12.30
CA ALA A 482 4.65 16.78 13.41
C ALA A 482 3.98 15.40 13.29
N ASP A 483 3.62 14.99 12.07
CA ASP A 483 3.21 13.62 11.72
C ASP A 483 3.22 13.38 10.19
N LEU A 484 4.29 13.83 9.51
CA LEU A 484 4.38 13.78 8.04
C LEU A 484 4.82 12.39 7.53
N ASN A 485 4.07 11.35 7.89
CA ASN A 485 4.31 9.97 7.49
C ASN A 485 3.54 9.62 6.18
N PRO A 486 3.80 8.48 5.51
CA PRO A 486 3.24 8.22 4.17
C PRO A 486 1.73 7.95 4.17
N ARG A 487 1.10 7.74 5.34
CA ARG A 487 -0.36 7.65 5.46
C ARG A 487 -1.04 9.02 5.33
N ASN A 488 -0.30 10.09 5.63
CA ASN A 488 -0.77 11.47 5.68
C ASN A 488 -0.44 12.27 4.41
N ILE A 489 0.30 11.68 3.47
CA ILE A 489 0.61 12.26 2.16
C ILE A 489 -0.29 11.57 1.13
N LEU A 490 -1.18 12.32 0.48
CA LEU A 490 -2.05 11.82 -0.59
C LEU A 490 -1.39 12.03 -1.95
N VAL A 491 -1.43 11.01 -2.79
CA VAL A 491 -0.95 11.04 -4.18
C VAL A 491 -2.03 10.58 -5.15
N ASP A 492 -2.01 11.11 -6.36
CA ASP A 492 -2.88 10.66 -7.46
C ASP A 492 -2.15 10.69 -8.80
N ARG A 493 -2.69 9.95 -9.77
CA ARG A 493 -2.19 9.96 -11.15
C ARG A 493 -2.65 11.26 -11.84
N VAL A 494 -1.70 11.97 -12.44
CA VAL A 494 -1.91 13.19 -13.21
C VAL A 494 -1.33 13.03 -14.61
N VAL A 495 -1.93 13.72 -15.59
CA VAL A 495 -1.35 13.87 -16.92
C VAL A 495 -0.29 14.96 -16.84
N GLN A 496 0.94 14.59 -17.19
CA GLN A 496 2.09 15.48 -17.21
C GLN A 496 2.05 16.42 -18.43
N PRO A 497 2.84 17.51 -18.44
CA PRO A 497 2.91 18.44 -19.58
C PRO A 497 3.31 17.77 -20.90
N ASP A 498 4.09 16.69 -20.85
CA ASP A 498 4.50 15.89 -22.02
C ASP A 498 3.43 14.88 -22.49
N GLY A 499 2.26 14.86 -21.84
CA GLY A 499 1.16 13.95 -22.13
C GLY A 499 1.29 12.56 -21.49
N SER A 500 2.40 12.27 -20.80
CA SER A 500 2.56 11.02 -20.05
C SER A 500 1.70 11.01 -18.78
N LEU A 501 1.40 9.82 -18.25
CA LEU A 501 0.82 9.69 -16.92
C LEU A 501 1.96 9.63 -15.90
N GLY A 502 1.79 10.32 -14.77
CA GLY A 502 2.70 10.21 -13.64
C GLY A 502 1.98 10.50 -12.34
N TRP A 503 2.71 10.50 -11.23
CA TRP A 503 2.14 10.77 -9.90
C TRP A 503 2.48 12.16 -9.39
N GLN A 504 1.61 12.70 -8.55
CA GLN A 504 1.78 13.97 -7.85
C GLN A 504 1.16 13.90 -6.45
N VAL A 505 1.71 14.65 -5.50
CA VAL A 505 1.09 14.90 -4.19
C VAL A 505 -0.13 15.80 -4.38
N THR A 506 -1.30 15.28 -4.02
CA THR A 506 -2.60 15.94 -4.12
C THR A 506 -3.13 16.42 -2.78
N GLY A 507 -2.46 16.09 -1.68
CA GLY A 507 -2.88 16.51 -0.36
C GLY A 507 -1.94 16.13 0.77
N ILE A 508 -1.92 16.95 1.82
CA ILE A 508 -1.37 16.61 3.14
C ILE A 508 -2.53 16.68 4.14
N VAL A 509 -2.72 15.62 4.92
CA VAL A 509 -3.84 15.46 5.86
C VAL A 509 -3.35 15.13 7.27
N ASP A 510 -4.26 15.15 8.23
CA ASP A 510 -4.01 14.82 9.63
C ASP A 510 -3.12 15.83 10.38
N TRP A 511 -3.57 17.08 10.43
CA TRP A 511 -2.82 18.21 11.00
C TRP A 511 -2.96 18.34 12.52
N GLU A 512 -3.39 17.30 13.22
CA GLU A 512 -3.81 17.40 14.63
C GLU A 512 -2.65 17.57 15.61
N THR A 513 -1.44 17.17 15.20
CA THR A 513 -0.18 17.34 15.96
C THR A 513 0.61 18.58 15.53
N ALA A 514 0.14 19.33 14.54
CA ALA A 514 0.86 20.48 14.01
C ALA A 514 1.13 21.55 15.08
N GLY A 515 2.25 22.24 14.94
CA GLY A 515 2.71 23.22 15.91
C GLY A 515 4.08 23.78 15.55
N TYR A 516 4.71 24.45 16.52
CA TYR A 516 6.04 25.02 16.39
C TYR A 516 7.04 24.15 17.14
N TYR A 517 7.97 23.53 16.42
CA TYR A 517 8.93 22.54 16.93
C TYR A 517 10.33 22.79 16.34
N PRO A 518 11.39 22.17 16.89
CA PRO A 518 12.71 22.17 16.26
C PRO A 518 12.66 21.70 14.80
N GLU A 519 13.46 22.32 13.93
CA GLU A 519 13.39 22.11 12.47
C GLU A 519 13.64 20.67 11.99
N TYR A 520 14.28 19.84 12.81
CA TYR A 520 14.49 18.41 12.54
C TYR A 520 13.24 17.55 12.77
N TRP A 521 12.22 18.07 13.46
CA TRP A 521 11.14 17.27 14.04
C TRP A 521 10.31 16.48 13.01
N ASP A 522 9.95 17.13 11.90
CA ASP A 522 9.22 16.46 10.81
C ASP A 522 10.06 15.34 10.16
N TYR A 523 11.38 15.50 10.08
CA TYR A 523 12.29 14.51 9.50
C TYR A 523 12.36 13.25 10.36
N THR A 524 12.64 13.39 11.66
CA THR A 524 12.77 12.23 12.55
C THR A 524 11.43 11.54 12.73
N LYS A 525 10.32 12.28 12.79
CA LYS A 525 8.99 11.69 12.84
C LYS A 525 8.58 10.94 11.59
N ALA A 526 8.91 11.45 10.40
CA ALA A 526 8.63 10.74 9.16
C ALA A 526 9.35 9.36 9.09
N LEU A 527 10.40 9.17 9.89
CA LEU A 527 11.20 7.95 9.98
C LEU A 527 10.94 7.08 11.23
N TYR A 528 10.12 7.54 12.19
CA TYR A 528 9.85 6.84 13.45
C TYR A 528 9.33 5.41 13.27
N GLU A 529 8.41 5.21 12.32
CA GLU A 529 7.90 3.88 11.96
C GLU A 529 8.63 3.29 10.73
N GLY A 530 9.92 3.63 10.53
CA GLY A 530 10.69 3.22 9.35
C GLY A 530 10.71 1.71 9.09
N PHE A 531 10.58 0.89 10.14
CA PHE A 531 10.48 -0.58 10.04
C PHE A 531 9.21 -1.07 9.34
N ARG A 532 8.16 -0.24 9.25
CA ARG A 532 6.91 -0.55 8.53
C ARG A 532 7.00 -0.26 7.03
N TRP A 533 8.01 0.50 6.63
CA TRP A 533 8.14 1.03 5.27
C TRP A 533 9.33 0.44 4.55
N THR A 534 9.28 0.47 3.22
CA THR A 534 10.38 -0.03 2.38
C THR A 534 11.62 0.87 2.53
N ARG A 535 12.82 0.31 2.34
CA ARG A 535 14.04 1.15 2.26
C ARG A 535 13.95 2.22 1.18
N ARG A 536 13.24 1.92 0.09
CA ARG A 536 12.93 2.88 -0.99
C ARG A 536 12.17 4.10 -0.44
N TYR A 537 11.15 3.91 0.40
CA TYR A 537 10.46 5.01 1.07
C TYR A 537 11.38 5.77 2.03
N THR A 538 12.16 5.07 2.85
CA THR A 538 13.13 5.70 3.75
C THR A 538 14.13 6.58 2.99
N ARG A 539 14.59 6.14 1.82
CA ARG A 539 15.44 6.94 0.92
C ARG A 539 14.70 8.17 0.39
N LEU A 540 13.44 8.03 -0.02
CA LEU A 540 12.61 9.15 -0.45
C LEU A 540 12.46 10.21 0.66
N VAL A 541 12.21 9.80 1.90
CA VAL A 541 12.14 10.74 3.04
C VAL A 541 13.47 11.47 3.23
N LYS A 542 14.60 10.75 3.22
CA LYS A 542 15.93 11.38 3.31
C LYS A 542 16.16 12.38 2.18
N GLU A 543 15.75 12.06 0.96
CA GLU A 543 15.83 12.97 -0.20
C GLU A 543 14.97 14.22 0.01
N ILE A 544 13.72 14.05 0.47
CA ILE A 544 12.80 15.16 0.79
C ILE A 544 13.43 16.15 1.77
N PHE A 545 14.04 15.66 2.84
CA PHE A 545 14.59 16.54 3.88
C PHE A 545 16.02 17.01 3.63
N SER A 546 16.73 16.42 2.66
CA SER A 546 18.12 16.80 2.34
C SER A 546 18.31 18.28 1.99
N ALA A 547 17.28 18.92 1.41
CA ALA A 547 17.30 20.34 1.08
C ALA A 547 17.25 21.26 2.31
N LEU A 548 16.92 20.73 3.49
CA LEU A 548 16.67 21.49 4.71
C LEU A 548 17.83 21.45 5.70
N GLY A 549 18.77 20.52 5.52
CA GLY A 549 19.94 20.33 6.37
C GLY A 549 20.29 18.85 6.56
N ASP A 550 21.42 18.60 7.21
CA ASP A 550 21.80 17.27 7.67
C ASP A 550 21.30 17.08 9.12
N TYR A 551 20.29 16.22 9.28
CA TYR A 551 19.70 15.87 10.57
C TYR A 551 20.07 14.44 11.02
N SER A 552 21.21 13.91 10.53
CA SER A 552 21.64 12.53 10.80
C SER A 552 21.92 12.27 12.29
N LYS A 553 22.43 13.28 13.02
CA LYS A 553 22.71 13.18 14.45
C LYS A 553 21.42 13.12 15.28
N GLU A 554 20.47 13.98 14.93
CA GLU A 554 19.15 14.07 15.55
C GLU A 554 18.39 12.74 15.34
N LEU A 555 18.45 12.21 14.12
CA LEU A 555 17.87 10.90 13.81
C LEU A 555 18.55 9.76 14.58
N HIS A 556 19.87 9.80 14.76
CA HIS A 556 20.60 8.79 15.52
C HIS A 556 20.10 8.74 16.98
N VAL A 557 20.08 9.89 17.65
CA VAL A 557 19.62 10.01 19.05
C VAL A 557 18.14 9.62 19.20
N GLU A 558 17.31 10.02 18.24
CA GLU A 558 15.91 9.61 18.20
C GLU A 558 15.78 8.08 18.02
N THR A 559 16.54 7.47 17.10
CA THR A 559 16.52 6.02 16.88
C THR A 559 16.94 5.24 18.12
N GLU A 560 17.98 5.69 18.83
CA GLU A 560 18.38 5.11 20.12
C GLU A 560 17.27 5.25 21.17
N SER A 561 16.61 6.41 21.21
CA SER A 561 15.48 6.64 22.12
C SER A 561 14.32 5.67 21.84
N TRP A 562 14.00 5.40 20.57
CA TRP A 562 12.91 4.50 20.18
C TRP A 562 13.22 3.04 20.56
N ALA A 563 14.45 2.58 20.30
CA ALA A 563 14.88 1.23 20.67
C ALA A 563 14.78 0.97 22.18
N MET A 564 15.05 1.98 23.02
CA MET A 564 14.99 1.83 24.48
C MET A 564 13.60 2.02 25.10
N ALA A 565 12.64 2.62 24.41
CA ALA A 565 11.31 2.96 24.94
C ALA A 565 10.21 2.06 24.40
N ASP A 566 10.27 1.76 23.11
CA ASP A 566 9.15 1.22 22.34
C ASP A 566 9.39 -0.24 21.92
N GLY A 567 10.54 -0.83 22.27
CA GLY A 567 10.88 -2.22 21.98
C GLY A 567 10.98 -2.51 20.48
N VAL A 568 11.38 -1.51 19.68
CA VAL A 568 11.63 -1.63 18.23
C VAL A 568 12.91 -2.41 17.96
#